data_AF-A0A517WHK7-F1
#
_entry.id   AF-A0A517WHK7-F1
#
_cell.length_a   1.000
_cell.length_b   1.000
_cell.length_c   1.000
_cell.angle_alpha   90.00
_cell.angle_beta   90.00
_cell.angle_gamma   90.00
#
_symmetry.space_group_name_H-M   'P 1'
#
loop_
_entity.id
_entity.type
_entity.pdbx_description
1 polymer ?
#
loop_
_entity_poly.entity_id
_entity_poly.type
_entity_poly.pdbx_seq_one_letter_code
_entity_poly.pdbx_strand_id
1 'polypeptide(L)'
;MSSKDKKKWRSTTILTVRHGGKVAIGGDGQVTHGDTVMKSDTRKIRKILDGQIVCGFAGSTADAFSLLERFEVKARDYPGNMPRAATELARDWRTDRVLRKLEALIIVVNTEHSLLITGQGDVVVPSDGVIGIGSGGNYATAAARGLVRHSDLSAPEIVKNSLGIASEIDIYTNNNIIVEELECTN
;
A
#
# COMPACT_ATOMS: atom_id res chain seq x y z
N MET A 1 -6.94 33.88 -12.85
CA MET A 1 -5.78 33.27 -12.18
C MET A 1 -5.91 31.76 -12.34
N SER A 2 -4.99 31.16 -13.10
CA SER A 2 -5.05 29.74 -13.50
C SER A 2 -4.84 28.82 -12.29
N SER A 3 -5.55 27.70 -12.27
CA SER A 3 -5.60 26.64 -11.25
C SER A 3 -4.27 25.88 -11.01
N LYS A 4 -3.11 26.47 -11.32
CA LYS A 4 -1.83 25.75 -11.45
C LYS A 4 -0.97 25.61 -10.18
N ASP A 5 -1.26 26.28 -9.07
CA ASP A 5 -0.38 26.26 -7.88
C ASP A 5 -1.06 25.79 -6.58
N LYS A 6 -1.89 24.75 -6.63
CA LYS A 6 -2.21 24.03 -5.37
C LYS A 6 -1.02 23.13 -5.03
N LYS A 7 -0.20 23.55 -4.05
CA LYS A 7 0.88 22.72 -3.48
C LYS A 7 0.32 21.32 -3.16
N LYS A 8 0.78 20.33 -3.93
CA LYS A 8 0.27 18.95 -3.85
C LYS A 8 0.95 18.23 -2.69
N TRP A 9 0.16 17.51 -1.91
CA TRP A 9 0.69 16.56 -0.93
C TRP A 9 1.20 15.32 -1.66
N ARG A 10 2.45 14.95 -1.40
CA ARG A 10 3.06 13.70 -1.85
C ARG A 10 3.42 12.88 -0.63
N SER A 11 3.06 11.61 -0.65
CA SER A 11 3.28 10.68 0.46
C SER A 11 3.10 9.26 -0.06
N THR A 12 3.27 8.27 0.82
CA THR A 12 4.56 7.59 0.93
C THR A 12 4.52 6.49 -0.11
N THR A 13 5.66 5.97 -0.50
CA THR A 13 5.76 4.78 -1.32
C THR A 13 5.50 3.56 -0.45
N ILE A 14 4.53 2.75 -0.83
CA ILE A 14 4.22 1.46 -0.20
C ILE A 14 4.43 0.37 -1.24
N LEU A 15 5.04 -0.74 -0.84
CA LEU A 15 5.27 -1.91 -1.66
C LEU A 15 4.89 -3.16 -0.88
N THR A 16 4.18 -4.09 -1.50
CA THR A 16 4.07 -5.46 -1.02
C THR A 16 4.59 -6.46 -2.05
N VAL A 17 5.23 -7.52 -1.54
CA VAL A 17 5.74 -8.64 -2.32
C VAL A 17 5.30 -9.92 -1.62
N ARG A 18 4.66 -10.81 -2.38
CA ARG A 18 4.41 -12.20 -1.98
C ARG A 18 5.40 -13.10 -2.73
N HIS A 19 6.31 -13.73 -2.00
CA HIS A 19 7.39 -14.54 -2.57
C HIS A 19 7.89 -15.59 -1.58
N GLY A 20 8.19 -16.80 -2.06
CA GLY A 20 8.82 -17.84 -1.26
C GLY A 20 8.03 -18.26 0.00
N GLY A 21 6.70 -18.34 -0.09
CA GLY A 21 5.85 -18.70 1.05
C GLY A 21 5.70 -17.59 2.10
N LYS A 22 6.17 -16.37 1.83
CA LYS A 22 5.98 -15.20 2.70
C LYS A 22 5.36 -14.05 1.95
N VAL A 23 4.69 -13.16 2.69
CA VAL A 23 4.27 -11.85 2.18
C VAL A 23 4.86 -10.78 3.07
N ALA A 24 5.48 -9.78 2.44
CA ALA A 24 5.98 -8.60 3.12
C ALA A 24 5.32 -7.35 2.56
N ILE A 25 5.11 -6.36 3.42
CA ILE A 25 4.67 -5.03 3.05
C ILE A 25 5.58 -4.02 3.72
N GLY A 26 6.06 -3.06 2.95
CA GLY A 26 6.96 -2.03 3.42
C GLY A 26 6.60 -0.67 2.86
N GLY A 27 7.19 0.35 3.45
CA GLY A 27 7.00 1.71 3.00
C GLY A 27 8.01 2.67 3.59
N ASP A 28 8.22 3.77 2.88
CA ASP A 28 9.08 4.85 3.33
C ASP A 28 8.33 5.82 4.26
N GLY A 29 9.07 6.75 4.86
CA GLY A 29 8.54 7.70 5.84
C GLY A 29 8.25 9.11 5.33
N GLN A 30 8.55 9.41 4.06
CA GLN A 30 8.56 10.79 3.57
C GLN A 30 7.15 11.34 3.29
N VAL A 31 6.88 12.51 3.84
CA VAL A 31 5.73 13.34 3.50
C VAL A 31 6.25 14.69 3.00
N THR A 32 5.92 15.01 1.75
CA THR A 32 6.31 16.26 1.10
C THR A 32 5.08 17.10 0.81
N HIS A 33 5.16 18.39 1.11
CA HIS A 33 4.16 19.39 0.74
C HIS A 33 4.76 20.40 -0.23
N GLY A 34 4.38 20.32 -1.50
CA GLY A 34 5.03 21.08 -2.56
C GLY A 34 6.49 20.63 -2.74
N ASP A 35 7.41 21.52 -2.38
CA ASP A 35 8.87 21.36 -2.44
C ASP A 35 9.51 21.13 -1.06
N THR A 36 8.72 21.09 0.01
CA THR A 36 9.22 20.99 1.39
C THR A 36 8.95 19.62 1.98
N VAL A 37 9.99 18.95 2.49
CA VAL A 37 9.84 17.73 3.29
C VAL A 37 9.29 18.12 4.67
N MET A 38 8.08 17.66 4.97
CA MET A 38 7.39 17.97 6.23
C MET A 38 7.71 16.97 7.34
N LYS A 39 7.88 15.69 6.96
CA LYS A 39 8.14 14.58 7.87
C LYS A 39 8.87 13.47 7.14
N SER A 40 9.79 12.78 7.81
CA SER A 40 10.63 11.72 7.23
C SER A 40 10.39 10.32 7.82
N ASP A 41 9.54 10.20 8.83
CA ASP A 41 9.31 9.00 9.64
C ASP A 41 7.82 8.63 9.77
N THR A 42 7.02 8.99 8.76
CA THR A 42 5.61 8.63 8.72
C THR A 42 5.43 7.12 8.58
N ARG A 43 4.50 6.53 9.35
CA ARG A 43 4.16 5.12 9.23
C ARG A 43 2.76 4.98 8.66
N LYS A 44 2.66 4.53 7.41
CA LYS A 44 1.39 4.27 6.71
C LYS A 44 1.09 2.78 6.53
N ILE A 45 1.79 1.94 7.29
CA ILE A 45 1.51 0.52 7.43
C ILE A 45 0.80 0.31 8.76
N ARG A 46 -0.28 -0.48 8.76
CA ARG A 46 -1.09 -0.77 9.94
C ARG A 46 -1.51 -2.23 9.93
N LYS A 47 -1.49 -2.83 11.11
CA LYS A 47 -2.10 -4.13 11.38
C LYS A 47 -3.55 -3.91 11.82
N ILE A 48 -4.47 -4.69 11.27
CA ILE A 48 -5.89 -4.71 11.65
C ILE A 48 -6.31 -6.15 11.94
N LEU A 49 -7.52 -6.34 12.49
CA LEU A 49 -8.08 -7.67 12.76
C LEU A 49 -7.11 -8.52 13.60
N ASP A 50 -6.64 -7.96 14.72
CA ASP A 50 -5.66 -8.58 15.63
C ASP A 50 -4.35 -9.02 14.96
N GLY A 51 -3.96 -8.35 13.88
CA GLY A 51 -2.71 -8.63 13.16
C GLY A 51 -2.82 -9.67 12.05
N GLN A 52 -4.02 -10.20 11.80
CA GLN A 52 -4.27 -11.14 10.70
C GLN A 52 -4.14 -10.50 9.32
N ILE A 53 -4.35 -9.18 9.25
CA ILE A 53 -4.25 -8.39 8.01
C ILE A 53 -3.29 -7.24 8.25
N VAL A 54 -2.36 -7.04 7.31
CA VAL A 54 -1.52 -5.84 7.24
C VAL A 54 -1.98 -4.99 6.07
N CYS A 55 -2.15 -3.70 6.31
CA CYS A 55 -2.60 -2.74 5.33
C CYS A 55 -1.55 -1.65 5.14
N GLY A 56 -1.40 -1.16 3.91
CA GLY A 56 -0.61 0.00 3.57
C GLY A 56 -1.41 0.95 2.69
N PHE A 57 -1.21 2.25 2.84
CA PHE A 57 -1.98 3.24 2.07
C PHE A 57 -1.13 4.39 1.56
N ALA A 58 -1.50 4.91 0.39
CA ALA A 58 -0.99 6.14 -0.19
C ALA A 58 -2.13 7.15 -0.31
N GLY A 59 -1.86 8.41 0.04
CA GLY A 59 -2.86 9.48 0.08
C GLY A 59 -3.03 10.12 1.46
N SER A 60 -4.14 10.83 1.65
CA SER A 60 -4.51 11.49 2.91
C SER A 60 -4.62 10.47 4.04
N THR A 61 -4.03 10.81 5.20
CA THR A 61 -4.08 9.95 6.39
C THR A 61 -5.51 9.81 6.90
N ALA A 62 -6.30 10.88 6.93
CA ALA A 62 -7.69 10.84 7.40
C ALA A 62 -8.56 9.93 6.53
N ASP A 63 -8.43 10.07 5.21
CA ASP A 63 -9.14 9.25 4.23
C ASP A 63 -8.83 7.76 4.43
N ALA A 64 -7.54 7.44 4.60
CA ALA A 64 -7.10 6.08 4.80
C ALA A 64 -7.63 5.47 6.11
N PHE A 65 -7.62 6.22 7.21
CA PHE A 65 -8.20 5.74 8.48
C PHE A 65 -9.67 5.38 8.32
N SER A 66 -10.47 6.26 7.71
CA SER A 66 -11.89 6.00 7.47
C SER A 66 -12.12 4.75 6.61
N LEU A 67 -11.26 4.50 5.63
CA LEU A 67 -11.36 3.33 4.76
C LEU A 67 -10.89 2.05 5.45
N LEU A 68 -9.83 2.10 6.26
CA LEU A 68 -9.33 0.95 7.01
C LEU A 68 -10.33 0.51 8.09
N GLU A 69 -10.94 1.44 8.82
CA GLU A 69 -12.01 1.13 9.79
C GLU A 69 -13.19 0.43 9.12
N ARG A 70 -13.62 0.93 7.95
CA ARG A 70 -14.69 0.29 7.16
C ARG A 70 -14.27 -1.08 6.63
N PHE A 71 -13.04 -1.21 6.16
CA PHE A 71 -12.51 -2.48 5.70
C PHE A 71 -12.48 -3.51 6.84
N GLU A 72 -12.07 -3.11 8.04
CA GLU A 72 -12.05 -3.99 9.19
C GLU A 72 -13.45 -4.48 9.56
N VAL A 73 -14.48 -3.62 9.48
CA VAL A 73 -15.88 -4.04 9.63
C VAL A 73 -16.24 -5.09 8.58
N LYS A 74 -15.95 -4.84 7.29
CA LYS A 74 -16.24 -5.83 6.23
C LYS A 74 -15.47 -7.14 6.42
N ALA A 75 -14.23 -7.08 6.88
CA ALA A 75 -13.43 -8.28 7.15
C ALA A 75 -14.02 -9.11 8.30
N ARG A 76 -14.60 -8.46 9.32
CA ARG A 76 -15.35 -9.15 10.40
C ARG A 76 -16.67 -9.75 9.91
N ASP A 77 -17.35 -9.08 8.98
CA ASP A 77 -18.60 -9.60 8.37
C ASP A 77 -18.34 -10.82 7.46
N TYR A 78 -17.14 -10.92 6.87
CA TYR A 78 -16.73 -12.00 5.97
C TYR A 78 -15.44 -12.70 6.44
N PRO A 79 -15.47 -13.40 7.60
CA PRO A 79 -14.28 -14.02 8.17
C PRO A 79 -13.68 -15.04 7.20
N GLY A 80 -12.36 -14.97 7.00
CA GLY A 80 -11.63 -15.84 6.07
C GLY A 80 -11.81 -15.51 4.58
N ASN A 81 -12.64 -14.53 4.22
CA ASN A 81 -12.86 -14.16 2.81
C ASN A 81 -12.49 -12.69 2.56
N MET A 82 -11.18 -12.41 2.64
CA MET A 82 -10.63 -11.08 2.41
C MET A 82 -10.98 -10.51 1.02
N PRO A 83 -10.97 -11.29 -0.09
CA PRO A 83 -11.39 -10.79 -1.40
C PRO A 83 -12.83 -10.29 -1.39
N ARG A 84 -13.76 -11.01 -0.75
CA ARG A 84 -15.16 -10.55 -0.63
C ARG A 84 -15.27 -9.28 0.20
N ALA A 85 -14.59 -9.20 1.34
CA ALA A 85 -14.56 -7.98 2.15
C ALA A 85 -14.03 -6.78 1.34
N ALA A 86 -13.00 -6.98 0.51
CA ALA A 86 -12.45 -5.95 -0.36
C ALA A 86 -13.44 -5.52 -1.45
N THR A 87 -14.15 -6.46 -2.07
CA THR A 87 -15.18 -6.16 -3.07
C THR A 87 -16.34 -5.37 -2.48
N GLU A 88 -16.81 -5.72 -1.27
CA GLU A 88 -17.88 -4.98 -0.60
C GLU A 88 -17.42 -3.57 -0.19
N LEU A 89 -16.18 -3.40 0.27
CA LEU A 89 -15.62 -2.07 0.50
C LEU A 89 -15.54 -1.27 -0.80
N ALA A 90 -15.04 -1.86 -1.88
CA ALA A 90 -14.91 -1.18 -3.17
C ALA A 90 -16.27 -0.73 -3.72
N ARG A 91 -17.31 -1.55 -3.53
CA ARG A 91 -18.70 -1.21 -3.84
C ARG A 91 -19.21 -0.04 -3.00
N ASP A 92 -19.01 -0.07 -1.68
CA ASP A 92 -19.40 1.03 -0.78
C ASP A 92 -18.67 2.32 -1.15
N TRP A 93 -17.37 2.23 -1.43
CA TRP A 93 -16.53 3.36 -1.82
C TRP A 93 -17.02 4.01 -3.12
N ARG A 94 -17.41 3.20 -4.11
CA ARG A 94 -17.97 3.68 -5.39
C ARG A 94 -19.39 4.25 -5.25
N THR A 95 -20.20 3.77 -4.31
CA THR A 95 -21.62 4.18 -4.22
C THR A 95 -21.84 5.35 -3.26
N ASP A 96 -21.04 5.47 -2.21
CA ASP A 96 -21.16 6.50 -1.19
C ASP A 96 -20.66 7.88 -1.69
N ARG A 97 -21.46 8.92 -1.42
CA ARG A 97 -21.19 10.29 -1.90
C ARG A 97 -19.94 10.91 -1.29
N VAL A 98 -19.60 10.55 -0.06
CA VAL A 98 -18.43 11.03 0.66
C VAL A 98 -17.21 10.23 0.26
N LEU A 99 -17.31 8.89 0.26
CA LEU A 99 -16.15 8.02 -0.03
C LEU A 99 -15.60 8.22 -1.44
N ARG A 100 -16.45 8.43 -2.45
CA ARG A 100 -16.00 8.68 -3.84
C ARG A 100 -15.03 9.86 -4.01
N LYS A 101 -14.95 10.77 -3.04
CA LYS A 101 -14.03 11.92 -3.07
C LYS A 101 -12.64 11.59 -2.54
N LEU A 102 -12.47 10.45 -1.88
CA LEU A 102 -11.19 10.03 -1.32
C LEU A 102 -10.29 9.56 -2.46
N GLU A 103 -9.08 10.12 -2.54
CA GLU A 103 -8.10 9.81 -3.59
C GLU A 103 -7.08 8.74 -3.15
N ALA A 104 -7.30 8.12 -1.99
CA ALA A 104 -6.38 7.15 -1.43
C ALA A 104 -6.36 5.83 -2.23
N LEU A 105 -5.21 5.16 -2.20
CA LEU A 105 -5.05 3.76 -2.63
C LEU A 105 -4.70 2.93 -1.40
N ILE A 106 -5.27 1.73 -1.30
CA ILE A 106 -5.06 0.83 -0.16
C ILE A 106 -4.59 -0.52 -0.64
N ILE A 107 -3.47 -0.98 -0.11
CA ILE A 107 -3.00 -2.36 -0.19
C ILE A 107 -3.46 -3.06 1.09
N VAL A 108 -4.06 -4.24 0.95
CA VAL A 108 -4.38 -5.13 2.07
C VAL A 108 -3.80 -6.51 1.81
N VAL A 109 -3.09 -7.07 2.79
CA VAL A 109 -2.45 -8.38 2.69
C VAL A 109 -2.75 -9.23 3.91
N ASN A 110 -3.01 -10.52 3.69
CA ASN A 110 -3.06 -11.55 4.72
C ASN A 110 -2.20 -12.75 4.28
N THR A 111 -2.30 -13.89 4.95
CA THR A 111 -1.52 -15.09 4.63
C THR A 111 -1.82 -15.66 3.23
N GLU A 112 -2.95 -15.31 2.59
CA GLU A 112 -3.41 -15.93 1.33
C GLU A 112 -3.44 -14.97 0.14
N HIS A 113 -3.84 -13.71 0.36
CA HIS A 113 -4.08 -12.74 -0.71
C HIS A 113 -3.34 -11.43 -0.48
N SER A 114 -2.99 -10.79 -1.59
CA SER A 114 -2.49 -9.42 -1.64
C SER A 114 -3.38 -8.64 -2.61
N LEU A 115 -4.12 -7.65 -2.10
CA LEU A 115 -5.14 -6.94 -2.86
C LEU A 115 -4.85 -5.44 -2.87
N LEU A 116 -5.05 -4.80 -4.02
CA LEU A 116 -5.12 -3.35 -4.17
C LEU A 116 -6.59 -2.94 -4.28
N ILE A 117 -7.04 -2.02 -3.44
CA ILE A 117 -8.39 -1.45 -3.46
C ILE A 117 -8.29 0.02 -3.85
N THR A 118 -9.09 0.43 -4.83
CA THR A 118 -9.09 1.81 -5.36
C THR A 118 -10.46 2.48 -5.18
N GLY A 119 -10.46 3.81 -5.11
CA GLY A 119 -11.69 4.61 -5.07
C GLY A 119 -12.55 4.57 -6.33
N GLN A 120 -12.05 3.95 -7.42
CA GLN A 120 -12.87 3.66 -8.61
C GLN A 120 -13.79 2.45 -8.41
N GLY A 121 -13.64 1.74 -7.29
CA GLY A 121 -14.39 0.53 -6.97
C GLY A 121 -13.75 -0.73 -7.53
N ASP A 122 -12.44 -0.69 -7.82
CA ASP A 122 -11.70 -1.83 -8.33
C ASP A 122 -10.95 -2.55 -7.20
N VAL A 123 -10.93 -3.89 -7.30
CA VAL A 123 -10.09 -4.77 -6.49
C VAL A 123 -9.14 -5.48 -7.45
N VAL A 124 -7.84 -5.20 -7.31
CA VAL A 124 -6.80 -5.67 -8.23
C VAL A 124 -5.88 -6.64 -7.52
N VAL A 125 -5.60 -7.77 -8.19
CA VAL A 125 -4.67 -8.81 -7.74
C VAL A 125 -3.66 -9.07 -8.85
N PRO A 126 -2.40 -8.58 -8.72
CA PRO A 126 -1.38 -8.89 -9.70
C PRO A 126 -0.99 -10.37 -9.68
N SER A 127 -0.80 -10.96 -10.85
CA SER A 127 -0.39 -12.35 -11.01
C SER A 127 1.04 -12.63 -10.55
N ASP A 128 1.88 -11.60 -10.44
CA ASP A 128 3.27 -11.68 -10.00
C ASP A 128 3.46 -11.46 -8.49
N GLY A 129 2.37 -11.22 -7.75
CA GLY A 129 2.42 -11.02 -6.30
C GLY A 129 3.08 -9.72 -5.85
N VAL A 130 3.30 -8.75 -6.75
CA VAL A 130 3.94 -7.46 -6.46
C VAL A 130 2.95 -6.31 -6.66
N ILE A 131 2.75 -5.50 -5.61
CA ILE A 131 1.91 -4.29 -5.69
C ILE A 131 2.67 -3.12 -5.08
N GLY A 132 2.88 -2.05 -5.86
CA GLY A 132 3.40 -0.77 -5.37
C GLY A 132 2.41 0.38 -5.58
N ILE A 133 2.30 1.26 -4.59
CA ILE A 133 1.50 2.50 -4.65
C ILE A 133 2.31 3.68 -4.09
N GLY A 134 1.81 4.90 -4.31
CA GLY A 134 2.47 6.13 -3.86
C GLY A 134 3.45 6.70 -4.88
N SER A 135 4.20 7.72 -4.47
CA SER A 135 5.03 8.53 -5.38
C SER A 135 6.07 7.69 -6.14
N GLY A 136 6.81 6.83 -5.44
CA GLY A 136 7.83 5.95 -5.99
C GLY A 136 7.34 4.53 -6.27
N GLY A 137 6.03 4.28 -6.24
CA GLY A 137 5.45 2.94 -6.33
C GLY A 137 5.86 2.19 -7.61
N ASN A 138 5.97 2.89 -8.74
CA ASN A 138 6.39 2.29 -10.00
C ASN A 138 7.86 1.86 -10.00
N TYR A 139 8.76 2.65 -9.41
CA TYR A 139 10.18 2.31 -9.29
C TYR A 139 10.36 1.11 -8.36
N ALA A 140 9.69 1.13 -7.21
CA ALA A 140 9.70 0.02 -6.25
C ALA A 140 9.14 -1.27 -6.87
N THR A 141 8.05 -1.18 -7.63
CA THR A 141 7.44 -2.33 -8.33
C THR A 141 8.38 -2.91 -9.39
N ALA A 142 9.04 -2.05 -10.18
CA ALA A 142 9.98 -2.48 -11.20
C ALA A 142 11.19 -3.18 -10.59
N ALA A 143 11.77 -2.61 -9.53
CA ALA A 143 12.88 -3.21 -8.78
C ALA A 143 12.49 -4.56 -8.18
N ALA A 144 11.33 -4.63 -7.51
CA ALA A 144 10.84 -5.85 -6.89
C ALA A 144 10.63 -6.97 -7.91
N ARG A 145 10.05 -6.66 -9.07
CA ARG A 145 9.88 -7.64 -10.16
C ARG A 145 11.21 -8.17 -10.68
N GLY A 146 12.24 -7.34 -10.76
CA GLY A 146 13.59 -7.77 -11.11
C GLY A 146 14.17 -8.74 -10.08
N LEU A 147 14.10 -8.36 -8.81
CA LEU A 147 14.63 -9.16 -7.70
C LEU A 147 13.89 -10.49 -7.53
N VAL A 148 12.56 -10.51 -7.65
CA VAL A 148 11.75 -11.75 -7.62
C VAL A 148 12.17 -12.75 -8.70
N ARG A 149 12.64 -12.28 -9.87
CA ARG A 149 12.99 -13.14 -11.01
C ARG A 149 14.44 -13.61 -10.99
N HIS A 150 15.33 -12.86 -10.34
CA HIS A 150 16.78 -12.98 -10.56
C HIS A 150 17.61 -12.96 -9.27
N SER A 151 16.99 -13.13 -8.11
CA SER A 151 17.69 -13.22 -6.83
C SER A 151 17.09 -14.30 -5.93
N ASP A 152 17.85 -14.71 -4.93
CA ASP A 152 17.42 -15.67 -3.88
C ASP A 152 16.93 -14.95 -2.61
N LEU A 153 16.55 -13.67 -2.73
CA LEU A 153 16.12 -12.85 -1.59
C LEU A 153 14.72 -13.25 -1.10
N SER A 154 14.53 -13.20 0.21
CA SER A 154 13.22 -13.36 0.83
C SER A 154 12.30 -12.17 0.55
N ALA A 155 10.97 -12.35 0.69
CA ALA A 155 10.00 -11.27 0.52
C ALA A 155 10.33 -9.95 1.26
N PRO A 156 10.69 -9.96 2.58
CA PRO A 156 11.05 -8.73 3.28
C PRO A 156 12.34 -8.08 2.74
N GLU A 157 13.32 -8.88 2.32
CA GLU A 157 14.55 -8.38 1.71
C GLU A 157 14.28 -7.73 0.35
N ILE A 158 13.44 -8.36 -0.48
CA ILE A 158 13.00 -7.78 -1.76
C ILE A 158 12.32 -6.45 -1.53
N VAL A 159 11.37 -6.38 -0.58
CA VAL A 159 10.66 -5.13 -0.25
C VAL A 159 11.64 -4.04 0.18
N LYS A 160 12.55 -4.36 1.11
CA LYS A 160 13.53 -3.40 1.64
C LYS A 160 14.48 -2.88 0.55
N ASN A 161 15.04 -3.77 -0.27
CA ASN A 161 15.94 -3.38 -1.36
C ASN A 161 15.21 -2.57 -2.44
N SER A 162 13.99 -2.95 -2.79
CA SER A 162 13.20 -2.27 -3.83
C SER A 162 12.78 -0.86 -3.42
N LEU A 163 12.41 -0.66 -2.16
CA LEU A 163 12.14 0.67 -1.61
C LEU A 163 13.42 1.50 -1.48
N GLY A 164 14.56 0.86 -1.17
CA GLY A 164 15.88 1.50 -1.21
C GLY A 164 16.19 2.07 -2.60
N ILE A 165 16.06 1.25 -3.65
CA ILE A 165 16.23 1.66 -5.05
C ILE A 165 15.24 2.79 -5.40
N ALA A 166 13.98 2.69 -4.97
CA ALA A 166 13.01 3.76 -5.21
C ALA A 166 13.43 5.08 -4.56
N SER A 167 14.03 5.05 -3.36
CA SER A 167 14.51 6.25 -2.67
C SER A 167 15.71 6.94 -3.31
N GLU A 168 16.46 6.21 -4.14
CA GLU A 168 17.59 6.76 -4.91
C GLU A 168 17.14 7.50 -6.18
N ILE A 169 15.88 7.26 -6.61
CA ILE A 169 15.33 7.76 -7.88
C ILE A 169 14.22 8.78 -7.64
N ASP A 170 13.27 8.47 -6.77
CA ASP A 170 12.10 9.31 -6.51
C ASP A 170 12.37 10.31 -5.39
N ILE A 171 12.34 11.60 -5.72
CA ILE A 171 12.53 12.71 -4.76
C ILE A 171 11.47 12.77 -3.65
N TYR A 172 10.39 11.99 -3.76
CA TYR A 172 9.31 11.91 -2.78
C TYR A 172 9.32 10.61 -1.94
N THR A 173 10.39 9.82 -2.05
CA THR A 173 10.60 8.56 -1.32
C THR A 173 11.95 8.63 -0.60
N ASN A 174 12.00 8.36 0.70
CA ASN A 174 13.26 8.31 1.45
C ASN A 174 13.70 6.88 1.81
N ASN A 175 14.87 6.78 2.43
CA ASN A 175 15.46 5.54 2.89
C ASN A 175 15.03 5.13 4.31
N ASN A 176 14.09 5.85 4.93
CA ASN A 176 13.53 5.47 6.24
C ASN A 176 12.42 4.44 6.03
N ILE A 177 12.84 3.20 5.82
CA ILE A 177 11.98 2.11 5.38
C ILE A 177 11.56 1.25 6.58
N ILE A 178 10.27 1.03 6.72
CA ILE A 178 9.68 0.03 7.61
C ILE A 178 9.17 -1.15 6.80
N VAL A 179 9.26 -2.36 7.34
CA VAL A 179 8.76 -3.59 6.71
C VAL A 179 8.04 -4.41 7.77
N GLU A 180 6.87 -4.91 7.40
CA GLU A 180 6.07 -5.89 8.13
C GLU A 180 5.93 -7.15 7.27
N GLU A 181 5.83 -8.31 7.91
CA GLU A 181 5.74 -9.59 7.21
C GLU A 181 4.70 -10.52 7.84
N LEU A 182 4.20 -11.46 7.03
CA LEU A 182 3.36 -12.58 7.43
C LEU A 182 3.86 -13.85 6.71
N GLU A 183 3.76 -14.98 7.40
CA GLU A 183 3.93 -16.30 6.79
C GLU A 183 2.69 -16.64 5.96
N CYS A 184 2.86 -17.16 4.74
CA CYS A 184 1.73 -17.58 3.92
C CYS A 184 1.23 -18.95 4.37
N THR A 185 -0.08 -19.17 4.27
CA THR A 185 -0.65 -20.51 4.34
C THR A 185 -0.36 -21.23 3.03
N ASN A 186 0.22 -22.44 3.13
CA ASN A 186 0.48 -23.33 1.99
C ASN A 186 -0.81 -23.79 1.32
#